data_AF-A0A2V4CVG7-F1
#
_entry.id   AF-A0A2V4CVG7-F1
#
_cell.length_a   1.000
_cell.length_b   1.000
_cell.length_c   1.000
_cell.angle_alpha   90.00
_cell.angle_beta   90.00
_cell.angle_gamma   90.00
#
_symmetry.space_group_name_H-M   'P 1'
#
loop_
_entity.id
_entity.type
_entity.pdbx_description
1 polymer ?
#
loop_
_entity_poly.entity_id
_entity_poly.type
_entity_poly.pdbx_seq_one_letter_code
_entity_poly.pdbx_strand_id
1 'polypeptide(L)'
;MDGGARARTKGHLAVLLTFLMLAPLAIVASAPAAANGHQTGTGTSVEIALDSTQTNTGEFVNWTLIVTRSSDSVNTFGNTIEIDMYVYAGYSSNGTMEFQNTTTYLVGAGTHNLSGQSIPGFAIWNGTYEYTVRVEVRGGNGATTSLANDEKEMIIFRDTVPPSPTKFIVFGDSLSDMGNAYNSIARVPQSPPYWNGRFSDGPVWAELVSQQIGLTIASGGGSSSNTNRAYGGARSGGGYTSFVIPNTGTQVNEYTNNHWIQQTDLSVIWIGGNDFIGGGQQNPQVVVDNIANHVTVLNQNGGQQFLILDMPSLEKTPNYADESESNKQAMHARVIDYNSRLANDMAALETSLSIDINVVGMLNMFESIYWNDSFYGITNPSEQACHSGDGLCEQGDYIVPNPEEYIFFDGLHPTATVQRLIADYVLEQIGSLDLDGDGVADVDDNCPETPIGDSVNHFGCRL
;
A
#
# COMPACT_ATOMS: atom_id res chain seq x y z
N MET A 1 -31.30 -64.68 11.87
CA MET A 1 -30.94 -63.38 11.30
C MET A 1 -31.02 -62.39 12.45
N ASP A 2 -29.83 -61.98 12.87
CA ASP A 2 -29.43 -60.88 13.75
C ASP A 2 -30.30 -60.44 14.93
N GLY A 3 -29.69 -60.58 16.11
CA GLY A 3 -30.11 -59.97 17.36
C GLY A 3 -29.38 -58.68 17.68
N GLY A 4 -29.76 -58.09 18.81
CA GLY A 4 -28.84 -57.31 19.63
C GLY A 4 -29.13 -55.82 19.70
N ALA A 5 -30.10 -55.45 20.55
CA ALA A 5 -30.16 -54.11 21.12
C ALA A 5 -28.88 -53.83 21.95
N ARG A 6 -28.23 -52.69 21.70
CA ARG A 6 -27.26 -52.10 22.63
C ARG A 6 -27.39 -50.58 22.63
N ALA A 7 -27.90 -50.07 23.73
CA ALA A 7 -27.78 -48.68 24.13
C ALA A 7 -26.29 -48.33 24.30
N ARG A 8 -25.87 -47.19 23.73
CA ARG A 8 -24.66 -46.46 24.14
C ARG A 8 -24.96 -44.98 24.17
N THR A 9 -25.04 -44.49 25.41
CA THR A 9 -24.78 -43.12 25.85
C THR A 9 -23.63 -42.47 25.06
N LYS A 10 -23.87 -41.29 24.48
CA LYS A 10 -22.82 -40.34 24.09
C LYS A 10 -22.90 -39.16 25.05
N GLY A 11 -21.87 -39.03 25.88
CA GLY A 11 -21.66 -37.86 26.71
C GLY A 11 -21.34 -36.64 25.84
N HIS A 12 -21.93 -35.51 26.20
CA HIS A 12 -21.53 -34.21 25.70
C HIS A 12 -20.17 -33.84 26.30
N LEU A 13 -19.11 -34.04 25.53
CA LEU A 13 -17.83 -33.41 25.78
C LEU A 13 -17.85 -32.07 25.03
N ALA A 14 -18.13 -30.99 25.76
CA ALA A 14 -17.94 -29.64 25.27
C ALA A 14 -16.44 -29.41 25.12
N VAL A 15 -15.94 -29.48 23.87
CA VAL A 15 -14.59 -29.02 23.55
C VAL A 15 -14.70 -27.52 23.32
N LEU A 16 -14.30 -26.76 24.33
CA LEU A 16 -14.01 -25.34 24.21
C LEU A 16 -12.81 -25.21 23.26
N LEU A 17 -13.05 -24.90 21.99
CA LEU A 17 -11.98 -24.50 21.07
C LEU A 17 -11.67 -23.03 21.36
N THR A 18 -10.70 -22.80 22.23
CA THR A 18 -10.01 -21.52 22.35
C THR A 18 -9.29 -21.26 21.02
N PHE A 19 -9.79 -20.30 20.22
CA PHE A 19 -9.02 -19.73 19.13
C PHE A 19 -7.85 -18.95 19.74
N LEU A 20 -6.68 -19.58 19.84
CA LEU A 20 -5.43 -18.84 19.91
C LEU A 20 -5.27 -18.16 18.54
N MET A 21 -5.40 -16.83 18.50
CA MET A 21 -4.85 -16.03 17.43
C MET A 21 -3.34 -16.25 17.41
N LEU A 22 -2.89 -17.18 16.57
CA LEU A 22 -1.51 -17.23 16.13
C LEU A 22 -1.36 -16.11 15.10
N ALA A 23 -0.84 -14.97 15.53
CA ALA A 23 -0.28 -13.98 14.63
C ALA A 23 0.65 -14.70 13.65
N PRO A 24 0.52 -14.53 12.34
CA PRO A 24 1.52 -15.02 11.43
C PRO A 24 2.80 -14.24 11.73
N LEU A 25 3.77 -14.90 12.38
CA LEU A 25 5.16 -14.46 12.34
C LEU A 25 5.57 -14.49 10.87
N ALA A 26 5.46 -13.35 10.20
CA ALA A 26 6.24 -13.07 9.01
C ALA A 26 7.69 -12.98 9.49
N ILE A 27 8.39 -14.12 9.52
CA ILE A 27 9.85 -14.12 9.51
C ILE A 27 10.22 -13.66 8.10
N VAL A 28 10.26 -12.35 7.91
CA VAL A 28 11.03 -11.75 6.83
C VAL A 28 12.47 -12.08 7.19
N ALA A 29 12.97 -13.19 6.66
CA ALA A 29 14.40 -13.38 6.58
C ALA A 29 14.86 -12.36 5.54
N SER A 30 15.15 -11.14 5.99
CA SER A 30 15.94 -10.20 5.24
C SER A 30 17.26 -10.92 4.95
N ALA A 31 17.40 -11.45 3.74
CA ALA A 31 18.73 -11.70 3.21
C ALA A 31 19.48 -10.37 3.36
N PRO A 32 20.71 -10.35 3.89
CA PRO A 32 21.46 -9.11 3.96
C PRO A 32 21.57 -8.61 2.52
N ALA A 33 20.85 -7.52 2.21
CA ALA A 33 21.10 -6.74 1.03
C ALA A 33 22.60 -6.48 1.02
N ALA A 34 23.26 -6.77 -0.10
CA ALA A 34 24.70 -6.56 -0.21
C ALA A 34 25.01 -5.15 0.28
N ALA A 35 25.71 -5.06 1.41
CA ALA A 35 26.00 -3.81 2.06
C ALA A 35 26.73 -2.90 1.07
N ASN A 36 26.04 -1.87 0.58
CA ASN A 36 26.67 -0.70 -0.04
C ASN A 36 27.33 0.16 1.05
N GLY A 37 28.01 -0.47 2.01
CA GLY A 37 28.88 0.20 2.96
C GLY A 37 29.99 0.87 2.16
N HIS A 38 29.87 2.18 2.00
CA HIS A 38 30.82 2.99 1.26
C HIS A 38 32.20 2.86 1.94
N GLN A 39 33.05 1.97 1.43
CA GLN A 39 34.42 1.82 1.94
C GLN A 39 35.21 3.06 1.58
N THR A 40 35.35 3.97 2.54
CA THR A 40 36.35 5.03 2.42
C THR A 40 37.71 4.45 2.84
N GLY A 41 38.80 4.96 2.28
CA GLY A 41 40.17 4.51 2.55
C GLY A 41 40.67 4.67 4.00
N THR A 42 39.78 4.93 4.96
CA THR A 42 40.04 5.06 6.39
C THR A 42 40.03 3.74 7.15
N GLY A 43 39.56 2.66 6.53
CA GLY A 43 39.43 1.34 7.16
C GLY A 43 38.29 1.24 8.20
N THR A 44 37.34 2.17 8.19
CA THR A 44 36.09 2.11 8.96
C THR A 44 34.90 1.98 8.00
N SER A 45 33.90 1.19 8.37
CA SER A 45 32.58 1.15 7.72
C SER A 45 31.47 1.18 8.77
N VAL A 46 30.29 1.65 8.37
CA VAL A 46 29.06 1.64 9.15
C VAL A 46 27.94 1.13 8.26
N GLU A 47 26.99 0.42 8.87
CA GLU A 47 25.73 0.00 8.25
C GLU A 47 24.59 0.30 9.24
N ILE A 48 23.53 0.94 8.76
CA ILE A 48 22.27 1.12 9.47
C ILE A 48 21.42 -0.12 9.25
N ALA A 49 21.00 -0.76 10.35
CA ALA A 49 19.98 -1.79 10.33
C ALA A 49 18.68 -1.22 10.90
N LEU A 50 17.77 -0.81 10.02
CA LEU A 50 16.41 -0.42 10.38
C LEU A 50 15.59 -1.64 10.79
N ASP A 51 14.75 -1.50 11.81
CA ASP A 51 13.78 -2.55 12.18
C ASP A 51 12.70 -2.72 11.10
N SER A 52 12.31 -1.62 10.44
CA SER A 52 11.40 -1.61 9.30
C SER A 52 11.69 -0.43 8.37
N THR A 53 11.44 -0.60 7.06
CA THR A 53 11.49 0.46 6.05
C THR A 53 10.12 1.11 5.81
N GLN A 54 9.09 0.62 6.48
CA GLN A 54 7.73 1.17 6.49
C GLN A 54 7.19 1.12 7.92
N THR A 55 6.63 2.21 8.40
CA THR A 55 6.04 2.31 9.74
C THR A 55 4.92 3.35 9.75
N ASN A 56 4.22 3.49 10.86
CA ASN A 56 3.23 4.55 11.04
C ASN A 56 3.66 5.58 12.08
N THR A 57 2.97 6.72 12.15
CA THR A 57 3.30 7.81 13.09
C THR A 57 3.16 7.42 14.57
N GLY A 58 2.24 6.52 14.91
CA GLY A 58 2.07 5.95 16.25
C GLY A 58 3.01 4.79 16.57
N GLU A 59 3.98 4.50 15.70
CA GLU A 59 5.01 3.48 15.93
C GLU A 59 6.39 4.11 16.16
N PHE A 60 7.35 3.31 16.62
CA PHE A 60 8.73 3.75 16.78
C PHE A 60 9.55 3.52 15.51
N VAL A 61 10.28 4.55 15.08
CA VAL A 61 11.41 4.40 14.16
C VAL A 61 12.63 3.93 14.95
N ASN A 62 13.01 2.68 14.73
CA ASN A 62 14.11 2.02 15.42
C ASN A 62 15.21 1.60 14.45
N TRP A 63 16.46 1.81 14.85
CA TRP A 63 17.60 1.24 14.15
C TRP A 63 18.75 0.89 15.09
N THR A 64 19.59 -0.02 14.61
CA THR A 64 20.89 -0.33 15.19
C THR A 64 22.00 -0.03 14.19
N LEU A 65 23.25 -0.01 14.67
CA LEU A 65 24.41 0.28 13.84
C LEU A 65 25.41 -0.86 13.88
N ILE A 66 25.90 -1.28 12.73
CA ILE A 66 26.99 -2.25 12.59
C ILE A 66 28.23 -1.48 12.15
N VAL A 67 29.20 -1.31 13.06
CA VAL A 67 30.44 -0.58 12.79
C VAL A 67 31.61 -1.54 12.71
N THR A 68 32.34 -1.53 11.59
CA THR A 68 33.56 -2.33 11.42
C THR A 68 34.77 -1.41 11.30
N ARG A 69 35.81 -1.66 12.10
CA ARG A 69 37.06 -0.88 12.09
C ARG A 69 38.28 -1.77 11.93
N SER A 70 39.17 -1.40 11.02
CA SER A 70 40.49 -2.03 10.89
C SER A 70 41.44 -1.58 12.00
N SER A 71 42.47 -2.39 12.27
CA SER A 71 43.54 -2.03 13.20
C SER A 71 44.23 -0.72 12.80
N ASP A 72 44.41 -0.48 11.50
CA ASP A 72 45.03 0.75 11.01
C ASP A 72 44.16 1.98 11.25
N SER A 73 42.85 1.84 11.09
CA SER A 73 41.88 2.90 11.40
C SER A 73 41.96 3.28 12.88
N VAL A 74 41.98 2.27 13.75
CA VAL A 74 42.07 2.45 15.20
C VAL A 74 43.41 3.08 15.60
N ASN A 75 44.51 2.65 14.99
CA ASN A 75 45.83 3.23 15.24
C ASN A 75 45.90 4.70 14.80
N THR A 76 45.18 5.08 13.75
CA THR A 76 45.20 6.43 13.16
C THR A 76 44.27 7.39 13.88
N PHE A 77 43.04 6.94 14.18
CA PHE A 77 41.95 7.79 14.68
C PHE A 77 41.60 7.52 16.15
N GLY A 78 42.26 6.55 16.79
CA GLY A 78 42.01 6.16 18.18
C GLY A 78 40.82 5.22 18.34
N ASN A 79 40.62 4.74 19.57
CA ASN A 79 39.51 3.87 19.96
C ASN A 79 38.18 4.61 20.14
N THR A 80 38.20 5.94 20.16
CA THR A 80 37.00 6.75 20.35
C THR A 80 36.48 7.20 19.00
N ILE A 81 35.18 7.05 18.78
CA ILE A 81 34.47 7.60 17.61
C ILE A 81 33.27 8.41 18.08
N GLU A 82 32.91 9.42 17.31
CA GLU A 82 31.64 10.14 17.43
C GLU A 82 30.75 9.70 16.28
N ILE A 83 29.49 9.38 16.57
CA ILE A 83 28.50 9.02 15.55
C ILE A 83 27.40 10.07 15.59
N ASP A 84 27.31 10.83 14.50
CA ASP A 84 26.19 11.72 14.24
C ASP A 84 25.07 10.95 13.53
N MET A 85 23.86 11.06 14.05
CA MET A 85 22.66 10.41 13.56
C MET A 85 21.64 11.48 13.20
N TYR A 86 21.05 11.36 12.02
CA TYR A 86 20.09 12.30 11.48
C TYR A 86 18.87 11.55 10.95
N VAL A 87 17.70 12.19 11.03
CA VAL A 87 16.54 11.83 10.22
C VAL A 87 16.15 13.04 9.40
N TYR A 88 16.04 12.86 8.10
CA TYR A 88 15.56 13.86 7.16
C TYR A 88 14.20 13.44 6.62
N ALA A 89 13.29 14.39 6.44
CA ALA A 89 12.15 14.24 5.56
C ALA A 89 12.57 14.57 4.12
N GLY A 90 12.40 13.60 3.23
CA GLY A 90 13.01 13.52 1.92
C GLY A 90 14.48 13.09 1.98
N TYR A 91 15.18 13.21 0.84
CA TYR A 91 16.58 12.82 0.75
C TYR A 91 17.49 13.67 1.63
N SER A 92 18.55 13.09 2.19
CA SER A 92 19.53 13.81 3.03
C SER A 92 20.21 15.01 2.35
N SER A 93 20.20 15.07 1.01
CA SER A 93 20.87 16.10 0.21
C SER A 93 20.07 17.41 0.06
N ASN A 94 18.74 17.34 0.15
CA ASN A 94 17.84 18.47 -0.08
C ASN A 94 16.60 18.49 0.84
N GLY A 95 16.47 17.48 1.70
CA GLY A 95 15.36 17.32 2.65
C GLY A 95 15.48 18.19 3.89
N THR A 96 14.45 18.12 4.72
CA THR A 96 14.36 18.86 5.99
C THR A 96 14.84 17.96 7.12
N MET A 97 15.76 18.44 7.95
CA MET A 97 16.23 17.67 9.11
C MET A 97 15.19 17.72 10.23
N GLU A 98 14.64 16.57 10.60
CA GLU A 98 13.64 16.41 11.66
C GLU A 98 14.26 15.95 12.98
N PHE A 99 15.40 15.24 12.90
CA PHE A 99 16.11 14.75 14.07
C PHE A 99 17.62 14.85 13.90
N GLN A 100 18.31 15.15 14.99
CA GLN A 100 19.76 15.08 15.10
C GLN A 100 20.18 14.63 16.50
N ASN A 101 21.12 13.67 16.57
CA ASN A 101 21.79 13.31 17.81
C ASN A 101 23.25 12.91 17.54
N THR A 102 24.13 13.16 18.50
CA THR A 102 25.54 12.76 18.46
C THR A 102 25.86 11.90 19.66
N THR A 103 26.42 10.71 19.45
CA THR A 103 26.83 9.81 20.53
C THR A 103 28.28 9.39 20.38
N THR A 104 29.04 9.43 21.48
CA THR A 104 30.43 8.98 21.51
C THR A 104 30.52 7.52 21.95
N TYR A 105 31.28 6.72 21.21
CA TYR A 105 31.50 5.31 21.50
C TYR A 105 32.99 4.98 21.64
N LEU A 106 33.31 4.03 22.52
CA LEU A 106 34.63 3.40 22.61
C LEU A 106 34.61 2.09 21.82
N VAL A 107 35.16 2.12 20.60
CA VAL A 107 35.08 1.03 19.62
C VAL A 107 36.49 0.69 19.14
N GLY A 108 36.98 -0.48 19.53
CA GLY A 108 38.27 -1.02 19.05
C GLY A 108 38.18 -1.62 17.64
N ALA A 109 39.24 -2.30 17.21
CA ALA A 109 39.25 -2.99 15.92
C ALA A 109 38.27 -4.17 15.93
N GLY A 110 37.69 -4.49 14.77
CA GLY A 110 36.66 -5.52 14.60
C GLY A 110 35.29 -4.94 14.27
N THR A 111 34.28 -5.81 14.27
CA THR A 111 32.87 -5.48 14.01
C THR A 111 32.10 -5.40 15.33
N HIS A 112 31.32 -4.35 15.50
CA HIS A 112 30.58 -4.04 16.72
C HIS A 112 29.14 -3.65 16.38
N ASN A 113 28.19 -4.19 17.15
CA ASN A 113 26.80 -3.77 17.09
C ASN A 113 26.59 -2.69 18.16
N LEU A 114 26.22 -1.48 17.72
CA LEU A 114 25.99 -0.33 18.58
C LEU A 114 24.49 0.01 18.58
N SER A 115 24.04 0.64 19.66
CA SER A 115 22.71 1.24 19.71
C SER A 115 22.57 2.35 18.67
N GLY A 116 21.49 2.34 17.90
CA GLY A 116 21.08 3.49 17.10
C GLY A 116 20.16 4.40 17.93
N GLN A 117 18.96 4.67 17.42
CA GLN A 117 17.92 5.41 18.12
C GLN A 117 16.59 4.66 18.09
N SER A 118 15.69 5.11 18.95
CA SER A 118 14.28 4.76 18.99
C SER A 118 13.50 6.06 19.13
N ILE A 119 12.76 6.44 18.10
CA ILE A 119 12.09 7.74 18.00
C ILE A 119 10.62 7.50 17.67
N PRO A 120 9.66 8.05 18.42
CA PRO A 120 8.26 8.01 18.02
C PRO A 120 8.06 8.63 16.63
N GLY A 121 7.34 7.97 15.73
CA GLY A 121 7.11 8.42 14.36
C GLY A 121 6.47 9.81 14.32
N PHE A 122 5.50 10.07 15.21
CA PHE A 122 4.83 11.36 15.34
C PHE A 122 5.79 12.49 15.70
N ALA A 123 6.90 12.20 16.38
CA ALA A 123 7.87 13.21 16.80
C ALA A 123 8.75 13.74 15.65
N ILE A 124 8.80 13.01 14.54
CA ILE A 124 9.54 13.40 13.32
C ILE A 124 8.61 13.60 12.12
N TRP A 125 7.31 13.37 12.28
CA TRP A 125 6.32 13.52 11.22
C TRP A 125 6.18 14.98 10.81
N ASN A 126 6.36 15.26 9.51
CA ASN A 126 6.23 16.62 8.97
C ASN A 126 5.19 16.75 7.85
N GLY A 127 4.37 15.72 7.65
CA GLY A 127 3.34 15.68 6.60
C GLY A 127 3.83 15.17 5.24
N THR A 128 5.02 14.57 5.17
CA THR A 128 5.50 13.82 4.00
C THR A 128 5.67 12.34 4.35
N TYR A 129 5.62 11.46 3.36
CA TYR A 129 5.80 10.02 3.58
C TYR A 129 7.27 9.60 3.64
N GLU A 130 8.17 10.32 2.98
CA GLU A 130 9.51 9.86 2.63
C GLU A 130 10.54 10.37 3.63
N TYR A 131 11.33 9.47 4.25
CA TYR A 131 12.35 9.84 5.23
C TYR A 131 13.67 9.10 5.01
N THR A 132 14.79 9.80 5.25
CA THR A 132 16.14 9.22 5.21
C THR A 132 16.76 9.24 6.61
N VAL A 133 17.09 8.07 7.15
CA VAL A 133 17.98 7.92 8.30
C VAL A 133 19.42 7.96 7.79
N ARG A 134 20.22 8.89 8.30
CA ARG A 134 21.63 9.04 7.94
C ARG A 134 22.51 8.93 9.16
N VAL A 135 23.63 8.22 9.03
CA VAL A 135 24.67 8.20 10.05
C VAL A 135 26.01 8.63 9.49
N GLU A 136 26.77 9.38 10.28
CA GLU A 136 28.14 9.75 9.97
C GLU A 136 29.04 9.40 11.16
N VAL A 137 30.03 8.54 10.91
CA VAL A 137 31.06 8.18 11.88
C VAL A 137 32.24 9.12 11.71
N ARG A 138 32.62 9.82 12.77
CA ARG A 138 33.78 10.72 12.83
C ARG A 138 34.83 10.20 13.81
N GLY A 139 36.08 10.59 13.59
CA GLY A 139 37.14 10.36 14.57
C GLY A 139 36.80 11.01 15.91
N GLY A 140 37.12 10.37 17.03
CA GLY A 140 36.83 10.94 18.35
C GLY A 140 37.67 12.18 18.70
N ASN A 141 37.29 12.85 19.79
CA ASN A 141 37.91 14.06 20.34
C ASN A 141 37.70 15.32 19.47
N GLY A 142 36.50 15.51 18.92
CA GLY A 142 36.17 16.68 18.09
C GLY A 142 36.91 16.71 16.75
N ALA A 143 37.31 15.54 16.23
CA ALA A 143 37.88 15.45 14.90
C ALA A 143 36.78 15.66 13.85
N THR A 144 37.03 16.53 12.87
CA THR A 144 36.08 16.79 11.77
C THR A 144 36.20 15.76 10.63
N THR A 145 36.99 14.71 10.82
CA THR A 145 37.27 13.71 9.77
C THR A 145 36.15 12.68 9.75
N SER A 146 35.37 12.70 8.66
CA SER A 146 34.42 11.64 8.32
C SER A 146 35.17 10.34 8.02
N LEU A 147 34.84 9.28 8.74
CA LEU A 147 35.42 7.95 8.61
C LEU A 147 34.53 7.03 7.79
N ALA A 148 33.22 7.09 7.98
CA ALA A 148 32.24 6.34 7.22
C ALA A 148 30.87 7.01 7.34
N ASN A 149 29.99 6.74 6.40
CA ASN A 149 28.58 7.10 6.49
C ASN A 149 27.74 5.99 5.87
N ASP A 150 26.47 5.96 6.25
CA ASP A 150 25.44 5.13 5.62
C ASP A 150 24.11 5.88 5.66
N GLU A 151 23.25 5.57 4.71
CA GLU A 151 21.90 6.14 4.59
C GLU A 151 20.90 5.02 4.32
N LYS A 152 19.75 5.11 4.96
CA LYS A 152 18.61 4.23 4.72
C LYS A 152 17.35 5.05 4.55
N GLU A 153 16.64 4.73 3.50
CA GLU A 153 15.37 5.35 3.16
C GLU A 153 14.23 4.48 3.70
N MET A 154 13.17 5.16 4.12
CA MET A 154 11.98 4.54 4.66
C MET A 154 10.78 5.44 4.40
N ILE A 155 9.59 4.87 4.59
CA ILE A 155 8.35 5.63 4.61
C ILE A 155 7.67 5.58 5.98
N ILE A 156 6.98 6.66 6.31
CA ILE A 156 6.09 6.75 7.46
C ILE A 156 4.70 7.04 6.89
N PHE A 157 3.70 6.23 7.20
CA PHE A 157 2.29 6.58 6.97
C PHE A 157 1.71 7.23 8.21
N ARG A 158 0.67 8.04 8.03
CA ARG A 158 -0.02 8.60 9.19
C ARG A 158 -1.00 7.57 9.74
N ASP A 159 -0.98 7.37 11.04
CA ASP A 159 -2.00 6.55 11.70
C ASP A 159 -3.38 7.20 11.57
N THR A 160 -4.38 6.33 11.53
CA THR A 160 -5.78 6.74 11.44
C THR A 160 -6.65 5.81 12.27
N VAL A 161 -7.73 6.36 12.81
CA VAL A 161 -8.87 5.56 13.25
C VAL A 161 -9.64 5.12 12.00
N PRO A 162 -9.67 3.81 11.68
CA PRO A 162 -10.30 3.32 10.46
C PRO A 162 -11.82 3.54 10.51
N PRO A 163 -12.47 3.75 9.35
CA PRO A 163 -13.92 3.80 9.29
C PRO A 163 -14.49 2.43 9.67
N SER A 164 -15.73 2.41 10.20
CA SER A 164 -16.42 1.18 10.61
C SER A 164 -17.70 0.92 9.79
N PRO A 165 -17.61 0.74 8.46
CA PRO A 165 -18.78 0.44 7.65
C PRO A 165 -19.33 -0.96 7.94
N THR A 166 -20.62 -1.17 7.69
CA THR A 166 -21.24 -2.50 7.87
C THR A 166 -20.89 -3.49 6.76
N LYS A 167 -20.57 -2.98 5.57
CA LYS A 167 -20.04 -3.74 4.43
C LYS A 167 -19.07 -2.89 3.62
N PHE A 168 -18.17 -3.59 2.93
CA PHE A 168 -17.27 -3.03 1.93
C PHE A 168 -17.59 -3.67 0.59
N ILE A 169 -18.18 -2.88 -0.33
CA ILE A 169 -18.73 -3.35 -1.61
C ILE A 169 -17.92 -2.74 -2.75
N VAL A 170 -17.18 -3.57 -3.48
CA VAL A 170 -16.17 -3.12 -4.45
C VAL A 170 -16.62 -3.41 -5.86
N PHE A 171 -16.73 -2.37 -6.68
CA PHE A 171 -17.00 -2.44 -8.12
C PHE A 171 -15.78 -1.92 -8.89
N GLY A 172 -15.51 -2.49 -10.05
CA GLY A 172 -14.36 -2.06 -10.84
C GLY A 172 -13.81 -3.13 -11.78
N ASP A 173 -12.50 -3.06 -11.99
CA ASP A 173 -11.77 -3.89 -12.94
C ASP A 173 -10.68 -4.77 -12.29
N SER A 174 -9.62 -5.07 -13.06
CA SER A 174 -8.51 -5.94 -12.66
C SER A 174 -7.73 -5.45 -11.45
N LEU A 175 -7.69 -4.13 -11.20
CA LEU A 175 -7.01 -3.58 -10.03
C LEU A 175 -7.66 -4.02 -8.71
N SER A 176 -8.95 -4.39 -8.76
CA SER A 176 -9.75 -4.78 -7.60
C SER A 176 -10.30 -6.21 -7.67
N ASP A 177 -10.10 -6.93 -8.78
CA ASP A 177 -10.69 -8.24 -9.01
C ASP A 177 -10.06 -9.34 -8.12
N MET A 178 -10.89 -10.02 -7.34
CA MET A 178 -10.52 -11.17 -6.50
C MET A 178 -10.77 -12.54 -7.17
N GLY A 179 -10.74 -12.59 -8.50
CA GLY A 179 -10.89 -13.79 -9.31
C GLY A 179 -12.28 -13.98 -9.93
N ASN A 180 -13.13 -12.96 -9.97
CA ASN A 180 -14.38 -12.97 -10.72
C ASN A 180 -14.14 -13.25 -12.22
N ALA A 181 -13.20 -12.55 -12.86
CA ALA A 181 -12.87 -12.81 -14.27
C ALA A 181 -12.29 -14.22 -14.47
N TYR A 182 -11.44 -14.67 -13.54
CA TYR A 182 -10.82 -16.00 -13.57
C TYR A 182 -11.85 -17.14 -13.43
N ASN A 183 -12.81 -16.97 -12.52
CA ASN A 183 -13.87 -17.94 -12.28
C ASN A 183 -15.02 -17.86 -13.32
N SER A 184 -15.00 -16.85 -14.20
CA SER A 184 -15.96 -16.70 -15.28
C SER A 184 -15.59 -17.54 -16.51
N ILE A 185 -16.41 -17.43 -17.56
CA ILE A 185 -16.10 -18.02 -18.87
C ILE A 185 -14.83 -17.43 -19.51
N ALA A 186 -14.42 -16.21 -19.11
CA ALA A 186 -13.22 -15.57 -19.64
C ALA A 186 -11.93 -16.26 -19.18
N ARG A 187 -11.91 -16.85 -17.97
CA ARG A 187 -10.75 -17.56 -17.39
C ARG A 187 -9.44 -16.76 -17.43
N VAL A 188 -9.53 -15.46 -17.18
CA VAL A 188 -8.38 -14.55 -17.12
C VAL A 188 -8.23 -13.93 -15.72
N PRO A 189 -7.01 -13.72 -15.25
CA PRO A 189 -5.74 -14.04 -15.91
C PRO A 189 -5.39 -15.53 -15.75
N GLN A 190 -4.42 -16.03 -16.50
CA GLN A 190 -3.92 -17.39 -16.26
C GLN A 190 -3.27 -17.47 -14.88
N SER A 191 -3.69 -18.39 -14.02
CA SER A 191 -3.15 -18.49 -12.66
C SER A 191 -2.77 -19.95 -12.36
N PRO A 192 -1.48 -20.26 -12.12
CA PRO A 192 -0.29 -19.39 -12.17
C PRO A 192 0.05 -18.89 -13.60
N PRO A 193 0.88 -17.83 -13.77
CA PRO A 193 1.79 -17.21 -12.79
C PRO A 193 1.16 -16.17 -11.87
N TYR A 194 0.00 -15.63 -12.23
CA TYR A 194 -0.76 -14.74 -11.35
C TYR A 194 -1.23 -15.44 -10.08
N TRP A 195 -1.44 -14.68 -9.01
CA TRP A 195 -1.81 -15.22 -7.71
C TRP A 195 -3.31 -15.43 -7.58
N ASN A 196 -3.75 -16.70 -7.51
CA ASN A 196 -5.15 -17.09 -7.26
C ASN A 196 -6.19 -16.32 -8.09
N GLY A 197 -5.90 -16.05 -9.37
CA GLY A 197 -6.78 -15.33 -10.29
C GLY A 197 -6.85 -13.80 -10.11
N ARG A 198 -5.97 -13.20 -9.31
CA ARG A 198 -5.79 -11.73 -9.22
C ARG A 198 -4.89 -11.27 -10.36
N PHE A 199 -5.04 -10.04 -10.82
CA PHE A 199 -4.09 -9.43 -11.76
C PHE A 199 -2.89 -8.84 -10.99
N SER A 200 -2.23 -9.69 -10.19
CA SER A 200 -1.03 -9.38 -9.42
C SER A 200 -0.37 -10.71 -9.00
N ASP A 201 0.84 -10.64 -8.44
CA ASP A 201 1.55 -11.75 -7.81
C ASP A 201 1.18 -11.94 -6.32
N GLY A 202 0.17 -11.21 -5.83
CA GLY A 202 -0.39 -11.36 -4.48
C GLY A 202 -1.83 -10.85 -4.35
N PRO A 203 -2.32 -10.66 -3.11
CA PRO A 203 -3.63 -10.06 -2.84
C PRO A 203 -3.74 -8.65 -3.40
N VAL A 204 -4.92 -8.28 -3.88
CA VAL A 204 -5.19 -6.89 -4.32
C VAL A 204 -5.55 -6.00 -3.14
N TRP A 205 -5.37 -4.68 -3.30
CA TRP A 205 -5.58 -3.67 -2.26
C TRP A 205 -6.93 -3.83 -1.54
N ALA A 206 -8.01 -4.14 -2.27
CA ALA A 206 -9.36 -4.25 -1.73
C ALA A 206 -9.46 -5.37 -0.67
N GLU A 207 -8.69 -6.45 -0.84
CA GLU A 207 -8.59 -7.53 0.14
C GLU A 207 -7.94 -7.03 1.43
N LEU A 208 -6.84 -6.29 1.29
CA LEU A 208 -6.04 -5.77 2.39
C LEU A 208 -6.79 -4.70 3.18
N VAL A 209 -7.41 -3.73 2.50
CA VAL A 209 -8.26 -2.70 3.12
C VAL A 209 -9.40 -3.35 3.89
N SER A 210 -10.10 -4.33 3.29
CA SER A 210 -11.21 -4.99 3.96
C SER A 210 -10.81 -5.66 5.27
N GLN A 211 -9.62 -6.27 5.32
CA GLN A 211 -9.09 -6.92 6.52
C GLN A 211 -8.78 -5.90 7.62
N GLN A 212 -8.17 -4.77 7.25
CA GLN A 212 -7.78 -3.71 8.19
C GLN A 212 -9.00 -3.00 8.81
N ILE A 213 -10.08 -2.82 8.05
CA ILE A 213 -11.35 -2.30 8.58
C ILE A 213 -12.23 -3.37 9.25
N GLY A 214 -11.69 -4.57 9.51
CA GLY A 214 -12.37 -5.63 10.25
C GLY A 214 -13.48 -6.36 9.49
N LEU A 215 -13.47 -6.29 8.15
CA LEU A 215 -14.44 -6.94 7.27
C LEU A 215 -13.81 -8.11 6.50
N THR A 216 -14.67 -8.91 5.88
CA THR A 216 -14.24 -9.96 4.94
C THR A 216 -15.09 -9.85 3.69
N ILE A 217 -14.41 -9.73 2.56
CA ILE A 217 -15.04 -9.70 1.24
C ILE A 217 -14.68 -10.95 0.44
N ALA A 218 -15.49 -11.27 -0.57
CA ALA A 218 -15.24 -12.37 -1.50
C ALA A 218 -15.70 -11.95 -2.90
N SER A 219 -15.17 -12.61 -3.93
CA SER A 219 -15.62 -12.44 -5.31
C SER A 219 -17.02 -13.02 -5.52
N GLY A 220 -17.86 -12.33 -6.28
CA GLY A 220 -19.09 -12.88 -6.83
C GLY A 220 -19.76 -11.97 -7.85
N GLY A 221 -20.44 -12.57 -8.84
CA GLY A 221 -21.25 -11.88 -9.86
C GLY A 221 -22.73 -12.24 -9.80
N GLY A 222 -23.53 -11.64 -10.69
CA GLY A 222 -24.97 -11.91 -10.78
C GLY A 222 -25.70 -11.70 -9.46
N SER A 223 -26.47 -12.69 -9.02
CA SER A 223 -27.25 -12.62 -7.78
C SER A 223 -26.47 -12.94 -6.50
N SER A 224 -25.16 -13.25 -6.58
CA SER A 224 -24.33 -13.52 -5.39
C SER A 224 -24.39 -12.35 -4.40
N SER A 225 -24.41 -12.62 -3.10
CA SER A 225 -24.32 -11.61 -2.02
C SER A 225 -22.89 -11.17 -1.70
N ASN A 226 -21.89 -11.80 -2.34
CA ASN A 226 -20.49 -11.44 -2.16
C ASN A 226 -20.22 -10.03 -2.69
N THR A 227 -19.36 -9.30 -2.00
CA THR A 227 -19.24 -7.85 -2.12
C THR A 227 -18.05 -7.37 -2.95
N ASN A 228 -17.14 -8.24 -3.40
CA ASN A 228 -16.23 -7.90 -4.48
C ASN A 228 -16.87 -8.28 -5.83
N ARG A 229 -17.27 -7.25 -6.56
CA ARG A 229 -18.00 -7.31 -7.84
C ARG A 229 -17.12 -6.98 -9.04
N ALA A 230 -15.86 -6.60 -8.80
CA ALA A 230 -14.93 -6.18 -9.83
C ALA A 230 -14.56 -7.34 -10.76
N TYR A 231 -14.35 -7.05 -12.05
CA TYR A 231 -13.94 -8.02 -13.06
C TYR A 231 -12.80 -7.48 -13.91
N GLY A 232 -11.70 -8.23 -14.02
CA GLY A 232 -10.61 -7.93 -14.93
C GLY A 232 -11.06 -7.63 -16.35
N GLY A 233 -10.65 -6.47 -16.87
CA GLY A 233 -11.02 -5.98 -18.21
C GLY A 233 -12.36 -5.23 -18.29
N ALA A 234 -13.06 -5.04 -17.17
CA ALA A 234 -14.28 -4.24 -17.13
C ALA A 234 -14.02 -2.78 -17.54
N ARG A 235 -14.96 -2.19 -18.27
CA ARG A 235 -15.00 -0.75 -18.58
C ARG A 235 -16.00 -0.03 -17.69
N SER A 236 -16.00 1.30 -17.73
CA SER A 236 -16.91 2.13 -16.93
C SER A 236 -18.39 1.98 -17.30
N GLY A 237 -18.72 1.72 -18.56
CA GLY A 237 -20.12 1.69 -19.02
C GLY A 237 -20.95 0.49 -18.57
N GLY A 238 -22.13 0.31 -19.18
CA GLY A 238 -22.92 -0.92 -19.07
C GLY A 238 -22.49 -2.00 -20.06
N GLY A 239 -23.22 -3.13 -20.06
CA GLY A 239 -23.00 -4.23 -20.99
C GLY A 239 -21.79 -5.11 -20.63
N TYR A 240 -21.21 -5.75 -21.65
CA TYR A 240 -20.10 -6.69 -21.49
C TYR A 240 -18.95 -6.34 -22.42
N THR A 241 -17.72 -6.28 -21.89
CA THR A 241 -16.49 -6.25 -22.68
C THR A 241 -16.18 -7.66 -23.19
N SER A 242 -15.83 -7.75 -24.47
CA SER A 242 -15.58 -9.01 -25.18
C SER A 242 -16.70 -10.06 -25.02
N PHE A 243 -17.96 -9.59 -24.87
CA PHE A 243 -19.18 -10.38 -24.63
C PHE A 243 -19.24 -11.18 -23.31
N VAL A 244 -18.18 -11.20 -22.51
CA VAL A 244 -18.07 -12.11 -21.35
C VAL A 244 -17.74 -11.41 -20.04
N ILE A 245 -17.10 -10.24 -20.07
CA ILE A 245 -16.72 -9.48 -18.88
C ILE A 245 -17.78 -8.42 -18.60
N PRO A 246 -18.53 -8.48 -17.47
CA PRO A 246 -19.50 -7.44 -17.14
C PRO A 246 -18.78 -6.13 -16.84
N ASN A 247 -19.13 -5.08 -17.58
CA ASN A 247 -18.67 -3.73 -17.28
C ASN A 247 -19.29 -3.23 -15.97
N THR A 248 -18.70 -2.20 -15.38
CA THR A 248 -19.04 -1.73 -14.03
C THR A 248 -20.52 -1.37 -13.88
N GLY A 249 -21.15 -0.79 -14.90
CA GLY A 249 -22.59 -0.54 -14.88
C GLY A 249 -23.43 -1.81 -14.81
N THR A 250 -22.97 -2.91 -15.41
CA THR A 250 -23.60 -4.22 -15.28
C THR A 250 -23.39 -4.79 -13.87
N GLN A 251 -22.18 -4.66 -13.31
CA GLN A 251 -21.88 -5.11 -11.94
C GLN A 251 -22.79 -4.40 -10.91
N VAL A 252 -22.94 -3.08 -11.03
CA VAL A 252 -23.80 -2.25 -10.18
C VAL A 252 -25.27 -2.64 -10.30
N ASN A 253 -25.76 -2.78 -11.54
CA ASN A 253 -27.15 -3.19 -11.79
C ASN A 253 -27.42 -4.62 -11.28
N GLU A 254 -26.51 -5.56 -11.50
CA GLU A 254 -26.66 -6.93 -10.99
C GLU A 254 -26.74 -6.95 -9.47
N TYR A 255 -25.89 -6.18 -8.77
CA TYR A 255 -25.91 -6.14 -7.31
C TYR A 255 -27.21 -5.49 -6.79
N THR A 256 -27.55 -4.29 -7.26
CA THR A 256 -28.71 -3.52 -6.77
C THR A 256 -30.07 -4.12 -7.13
N ASN A 257 -30.15 -4.95 -8.19
CA ASN A 257 -31.36 -5.72 -8.50
C ASN A 257 -31.59 -6.90 -7.56
N ASN A 258 -30.57 -7.34 -6.83
CA ASN A 258 -30.64 -8.54 -5.97
C ASN A 258 -30.45 -8.22 -4.48
N HIS A 259 -29.81 -7.09 -4.15
CA HIS A 259 -29.42 -6.72 -2.80
C HIS A 259 -29.72 -5.25 -2.53
N TRP A 260 -29.99 -4.93 -1.27
CA TRP A 260 -30.13 -3.55 -0.78
C TRP A 260 -28.84 -3.09 -0.14
N ILE A 261 -28.50 -1.81 -0.34
CA ILE A 261 -27.35 -1.15 0.29
C ILE A 261 -27.84 -0.38 1.52
N GLN A 262 -27.22 -0.63 2.66
CA GLN A 262 -27.51 0.13 3.88
C GLN A 262 -26.77 1.47 3.86
N GLN A 263 -27.29 2.45 4.59
CA GLN A 263 -26.64 3.77 4.70
C GLN A 263 -25.23 3.66 5.33
N THR A 264 -25.01 2.62 6.14
CA THR A 264 -23.74 2.30 6.80
C THR A 264 -22.78 1.46 5.94
N ASP A 265 -23.20 1.00 4.76
CA ASP A 265 -22.32 0.25 3.84
C ASP A 265 -21.46 1.23 3.04
N LEU A 266 -20.17 0.91 2.86
CA LEU A 266 -19.25 1.65 2.00
C LEU A 266 -19.20 1.00 0.60
N SER A 267 -19.62 1.75 -0.42
CA SER A 267 -19.55 1.33 -1.82
C SER A 267 -18.36 1.96 -2.53
N VAL A 268 -17.54 1.14 -3.16
CA VAL A 268 -16.28 1.53 -3.78
C VAL A 268 -16.35 1.38 -5.29
N ILE A 269 -15.83 2.38 -6.02
CA ILE A 269 -15.67 2.30 -7.48
C ILE A 269 -14.24 2.69 -7.86
N TRP A 270 -13.51 1.76 -8.48
CA TRP A 270 -12.24 2.07 -9.15
C TRP A 270 -12.25 1.50 -10.56
N ILE A 271 -12.29 2.39 -11.56
CA ILE A 271 -12.51 2.01 -12.96
C ILE A 271 -11.99 3.09 -13.90
N GLY A 272 -11.75 2.71 -15.16
CA GLY A 272 -11.58 3.63 -16.29
C GLY A 272 -10.35 3.35 -17.14
N GLY A 273 -9.33 2.67 -16.60
CA GLY A 273 -8.11 2.35 -17.35
C GLY A 273 -8.40 1.58 -18.65
N ASN A 274 -9.31 0.61 -18.56
CA ASN A 274 -9.77 -0.19 -19.72
C ASN A 274 -10.53 0.63 -20.77
N ASP A 275 -11.15 1.74 -20.40
CA ASP A 275 -11.83 2.65 -21.35
C ASP A 275 -10.80 3.35 -22.25
N PHE A 276 -9.67 3.77 -21.68
CA PHE A 276 -8.63 4.51 -22.40
C PHE A 276 -7.63 3.62 -23.13
N ILE A 277 -7.10 2.57 -22.49
CA ILE A 277 -6.05 1.70 -23.10
C ILE A 277 -6.68 0.76 -24.15
N GLY A 278 -7.61 -0.11 -23.73
CA GLY A 278 -8.22 -1.10 -24.61
C GLY A 278 -9.51 -0.65 -25.30
N GLY A 279 -10.16 0.39 -24.77
CA GLY A 279 -11.44 0.92 -25.28
C GLY A 279 -11.33 2.03 -26.29
N GLY A 280 -10.17 2.69 -26.37
CA GLY A 280 -9.94 3.80 -27.29
C GLY A 280 -10.77 5.05 -26.99
N GLN A 281 -11.39 5.14 -25.81
CA GLN A 281 -12.12 6.34 -25.40
C GLN A 281 -11.17 7.54 -25.38
N GLN A 282 -11.62 8.65 -25.97
CA GLN A 282 -10.83 9.88 -26.08
C GLN A 282 -11.39 11.00 -25.21
N ASN A 283 -12.67 10.93 -24.84
CA ASN A 283 -13.35 11.93 -24.03
C ASN A 283 -13.48 11.44 -22.58
N PRO A 284 -12.70 11.99 -21.63
CA PRO A 284 -12.79 11.64 -20.21
C PRO A 284 -14.18 11.78 -19.60
N GLN A 285 -14.97 12.78 -20.04
CA GLN A 285 -16.29 13.04 -19.48
C GLN A 285 -17.22 11.83 -19.61
N VAL A 286 -17.09 11.01 -20.66
CA VAL A 286 -17.92 9.81 -20.82
C VAL A 286 -17.69 8.80 -19.69
N VAL A 287 -16.43 8.66 -19.24
CA VAL A 287 -16.07 7.74 -18.15
C VAL A 287 -16.57 8.30 -16.82
N VAL A 288 -16.41 9.60 -16.60
CA VAL A 288 -16.90 10.31 -15.40
C VAL A 288 -18.43 10.23 -15.29
N ASP A 289 -19.15 10.49 -16.39
CA ASP A 289 -20.61 10.40 -16.45
C ASP A 289 -21.09 8.99 -16.09
N ASN A 290 -20.38 7.94 -16.53
CA ASN A 290 -20.70 6.57 -16.15
C ASN A 290 -20.55 6.35 -14.64
N ILE A 291 -19.47 6.83 -14.02
CA ILE A 291 -19.24 6.70 -12.57
C ILE A 291 -20.31 7.47 -11.79
N ALA A 292 -20.62 8.71 -12.18
CA ALA A 292 -21.69 9.51 -11.56
C ALA A 292 -23.06 8.80 -11.63
N ASN A 293 -23.36 8.16 -12.77
CA ASN A 293 -24.57 7.35 -12.92
C ASN A 293 -24.56 6.13 -11.98
N HIS A 294 -23.43 5.45 -11.80
CA HIS A 294 -23.32 4.32 -10.88
C HIS A 294 -23.57 4.74 -9.43
N VAL A 295 -22.94 5.83 -8.99
CA VAL A 295 -23.19 6.39 -7.65
C VAL A 295 -24.67 6.73 -7.47
N THR A 296 -25.29 7.34 -8.48
CA THR A 296 -26.73 7.65 -8.46
C THR A 296 -27.60 6.39 -8.31
N VAL A 297 -27.28 5.30 -9.04
CA VAL A 297 -28.01 4.02 -8.94
C VAL A 297 -27.82 3.38 -7.56
N LEU A 298 -26.60 3.37 -7.04
CA LEU A 298 -26.30 2.84 -5.71
C LEU A 298 -26.98 3.66 -4.61
N ASN A 299 -27.04 4.99 -4.74
CA ASN A 299 -27.76 5.87 -3.83
C ASN A 299 -29.27 5.63 -3.85
N GLN A 300 -29.86 5.47 -5.04
CA GLN A 300 -31.27 5.11 -5.18
C GLN A 300 -31.62 3.75 -4.55
N ASN A 301 -30.63 2.86 -4.41
CA ASN A 301 -30.75 1.58 -3.73
C ASN A 301 -30.50 1.66 -2.20
N GLY A 302 -30.15 2.84 -1.68
CA GLY A 302 -30.00 3.11 -0.24
C GLY A 302 -28.59 3.49 0.21
N GLY A 303 -27.60 3.43 -0.68
CA GLY A 303 -26.21 3.78 -0.36
C GLY A 303 -26.04 5.27 -0.03
N GLN A 304 -25.21 5.57 0.97
CA GLN A 304 -24.88 6.94 1.37
C GLN A 304 -23.39 7.22 1.50
N GLN A 305 -22.53 6.19 1.50
CA GLN A 305 -21.09 6.33 1.65
C GLN A 305 -20.40 5.73 0.42
N PHE A 306 -19.60 6.55 -0.25
CA PHE A 306 -18.92 6.20 -1.48
C PHE A 306 -17.44 6.49 -1.41
N LEU A 307 -16.64 5.54 -1.89
CA LEU A 307 -15.21 5.70 -2.10
C LEU A 307 -14.92 5.56 -3.59
N ILE A 308 -14.39 6.62 -4.20
CA ILE A 308 -14.03 6.65 -5.60
C ILE A 308 -12.52 6.81 -5.69
N LEU A 309 -11.85 5.94 -6.45
CA LEU A 309 -10.41 6.07 -6.68
C LEU A 309 -10.19 6.66 -8.07
N ASP A 310 -9.37 7.70 -8.14
CA ASP A 310 -8.98 8.30 -9.41
C ASP A 310 -7.95 7.43 -10.16
N MET A 311 -7.49 7.90 -11.31
CA MET A 311 -6.67 7.11 -12.21
C MET A 311 -5.18 7.41 -12.03
N PRO A 312 -4.32 6.37 -11.87
CA PRO A 312 -2.87 6.55 -11.95
C PRO A 312 -2.42 6.85 -13.38
N SER A 313 -1.17 7.28 -13.54
CA SER A 313 -0.58 7.62 -14.85
C SER A 313 -0.50 6.39 -15.77
N LEU A 314 -1.37 6.34 -16.77
CA LEU A 314 -1.45 5.24 -17.72
C LEU A 314 -0.33 5.27 -18.76
N GLU A 315 0.21 6.44 -19.06
CA GLU A 315 1.31 6.61 -20.02
C GLU A 315 2.65 6.07 -19.53
N LYS A 316 2.75 5.73 -18.24
CA LYS A 316 3.93 5.20 -17.58
C LYS A 316 3.91 3.68 -17.40
N THR A 317 2.85 3.00 -17.84
CA THR A 317 2.76 1.54 -17.75
C THR A 317 3.66 0.90 -18.81
N PRO A 318 4.22 -0.29 -18.58
CA PRO A 318 5.09 -0.94 -19.56
C PRO A 318 4.41 -1.17 -20.92
N ASN A 319 3.11 -1.44 -20.96
CA ASN A 319 2.31 -1.56 -22.19
C ASN A 319 2.26 -0.28 -23.04
N TYR A 320 2.59 0.88 -22.46
CA TYR A 320 2.64 2.18 -23.12
C TYR A 320 4.09 2.65 -23.37
N ALA A 321 5.10 1.84 -23.06
CA ALA A 321 6.51 2.22 -23.16
C ALA A 321 6.96 2.51 -24.60
N ASP A 322 6.48 1.71 -25.56
CA ASP A 322 6.83 1.82 -26.99
C ASP A 322 5.98 2.85 -27.76
N GLU A 323 4.99 3.47 -27.11
CA GLU A 323 4.19 4.52 -27.73
C GLU A 323 5.01 5.78 -28.00
N SER A 324 4.61 6.55 -29.02
CA SER A 324 5.29 7.81 -29.34
C SER A 324 5.16 8.82 -28.20
N GLU A 325 6.14 9.70 -28.03
CA GLU A 325 6.08 10.78 -27.02
C GLU A 325 4.82 11.65 -27.14
N SER A 326 4.33 11.85 -28.37
CA SER A 326 3.06 12.57 -28.60
C SER A 326 1.86 11.80 -28.05
N ASN A 327 1.85 10.46 -28.16
CA ASN A 327 0.78 9.63 -27.62
C ASN A 327 0.86 9.56 -26.08
N LYS A 328 2.06 9.46 -25.51
CA LYS A 328 2.28 9.53 -24.06
C LYS A 328 1.79 10.86 -23.49
N GLN A 329 2.16 11.99 -24.10
CA GLN A 329 1.67 13.32 -23.68
C GLN A 329 0.15 13.46 -23.80
N ALA A 330 -0.44 12.90 -24.87
CA ALA A 330 -1.89 12.90 -25.04
C ALA A 330 -2.60 12.03 -23.98
N MET A 331 -2.04 10.87 -23.63
CA MET A 331 -2.57 10.02 -22.56
C MET A 331 -2.43 10.69 -21.20
N HIS A 332 -1.27 11.27 -20.88
CA HIS A 332 -1.05 12.06 -19.67
C HIS A 332 -2.10 13.17 -19.53
N ALA A 333 -2.27 14.00 -20.56
CA ALA A 333 -3.27 15.07 -20.56
C ALA A 333 -4.71 14.55 -20.37
N ARG A 334 -5.02 13.36 -20.92
CA ARG A 334 -6.32 12.71 -20.75
C ARG A 334 -6.55 12.24 -19.32
N VAL A 335 -5.54 11.67 -18.66
CA VAL A 335 -5.61 11.24 -17.25
C VAL A 335 -5.79 12.45 -16.33
N ILE A 336 -5.05 13.54 -16.55
CA ILE A 336 -5.21 14.79 -15.77
C ILE A 336 -6.61 15.39 -15.95
N ASP A 337 -7.12 15.47 -17.19
CA ASP A 337 -8.48 15.96 -17.45
C ASP A 337 -9.54 15.04 -16.84
N TYR A 338 -9.34 13.73 -16.88
CA TYR A 338 -10.21 12.75 -16.23
C TYR A 338 -10.29 12.94 -14.71
N ASN A 339 -9.14 12.95 -14.02
CA ASN A 339 -9.11 13.07 -12.55
C ASN A 339 -9.70 14.41 -12.09
N SER A 340 -9.40 15.50 -12.80
CA SER A 340 -9.97 16.81 -12.51
C SER A 340 -11.49 16.84 -12.66
N ARG A 341 -12.03 16.25 -13.75
CA ARG A 341 -13.49 16.13 -13.94
C ARG A 341 -14.14 15.24 -12.90
N LEU A 342 -13.53 14.10 -12.59
CA LEU A 342 -14.03 13.17 -11.60
C LEU A 342 -14.19 13.84 -10.23
N ALA A 343 -13.16 14.55 -9.77
CA ALA A 343 -13.22 15.28 -8.50
C ALA A 343 -14.33 16.34 -8.49
N ASN A 344 -14.46 17.14 -9.56
CA ASN A 344 -15.49 18.17 -9.66
C ASN A 344 -16.91 17.58 -9.69
N ASP A 345 -17.14 16.54 -10.48
CA ASP A 345 -18.46 15.95 -10.66
C ASP A 345 -18.89 15.15 -9.42
N MET A 346 -17.95 14.46 -8.75
CA MET A 346 -18.25 13.77 -7.49
C MET A 346 -18.59 14.76 -6.37
N ALA A 347 -17.85 15.87 -6.22
CA ALA A 347 -18.17 16.90 -5.23
C ALA A 347 -19.55 17.57 -5.50
N ALA A 348 -19.88 17.80 -6.78
CA ALA A 348 -21.20 18.31 -7.17
C ALA A 348 -22.31 17.28 -6.86
N LEU A 349 -22.05 16.01 -7.14
CA LEU A 349 -23.00 14.91 -6.91
C LEU A 349 -23.26 14.71 -5.42
N GLU A 350 -22.20 14.72 -4.61
CA GLU A 350 -22.24 14.65 -3.14
C GLU A 350 -23.20 15.68 -2.56
N THR A 351 -23.04 16.95 -2.94
CA THR A 351 -23.93 18.04 -2.52
C THR A 351 -25.37 17.82 -3.02
N SER A 352 -25.53 17.39 -4.27
CA SER A 352 -26.85 17.26 -4.90
C SER A 352 -27.69 16.13 -4.29
N LEU A 353 -27.05 15.05 -3.85
CA LEU A 353 -27.69 13.87 -3.28
C LEU A 353 -27.66 13.86 -1.74
N SER A 354 -26.91 14.78 -1.11
CA SER A 354 -26.70 14.81 0.34
C SER A 354 -26.19 13.47 0.89
N ILE A 355 -25.12 12.99 0.26
CA ILE A 355 -24.39 11.75 0.59
C ILE A 355 -22.94 12.10 0.93
N ASP A 356 -22.13 11.10 1.27
CA ASP A 356 -20.70 11.21 1.49
C ASP A 356 -19.95 10.55 0.32
N ILE A 357 -19.10 11.30 -0.37
CA ILE A 357 -18.25 10.80 -1.45
C ILE A 357 -16.79 11.22 -1.20
N ASN A 358 -15.95 10.25 -0.84
CA ASN A 358 -14.52 10.43 -0.76
C ASN A 358 -13.86 10.05 -2.10
N VAL A 359 -13.08 10.98 -2.68
CA VAL A 359 -12.29 10.73 -3.89
C VAL A 359 -10.80 10.65 -3.51
N VAL A 360 -10.22 9.46 -3.68
CA VAL A 360 -8.81 9.19 -3.36
C VAL A 360 -7.92 9.41 -4.58
N GLY A 361 -6.88 10.22 -4.40
CA GLY A 361 -5.92 10.62 -5.42
C GLY A 361 -4.82 9.59 -5.68
N MET A 362 -5.15 8.52 -6.41
CA MET A 362 -4.20 7.48 -6.82
C MET A 362 -3.12 7.99 -7.76
N LEU A 363 -3.38 9.04 -8.55
CA LEU A 363 -2.36 9.70 -9.37
C LEU A 363 -1.18 10.20 -8.52
N ASN A 364 -1.47 10.91 -7.42
CA ASN A 364 -0.43 11.49 -6.57
C ASN A 364 0.39 10.39 -5.88
N MET A 365 -0.28 9.34 -5.40
CA MET A 365 0.39 8.17 -4.82
C MET A 365 1.31 7.51 -5.84
N PHE A 366 0.80 7.23 -7.05
CA PHE A 366 1.57 6.61 -8.12
C PHE A 366 2.79 7.45 -8.53
N GLU A 367 2.61 8.76 -8.71
CA GLU A 367 3.72 9.66 -9.05
C GLU A 367 4.78 9.71 -7.96
N SER A 368 4.39 9.66 -6.68
CA SER A 368 5.32 9.62 -5.55
C SER A 368 6.18 8.35 -5.59
N ILE A 369 5.54 7.17 -5.71
CA ILE A 369 6.26 5.89 -5.82
C ILE A 369 7.14 5.85 -7.07
N TYR A 370 6.68 6.39 -8.20
CA TYR A 370 7.44 6.34 -9.46
C TYR A 370 8.71 7.21 -9.43
N TRP A 371 8.66 8.40 -8.82
CA TRP A 371 9.78 9.34 -8.83
C TRP A 371 10.71 9.22 -7.62
N ASN A 372 10.20 8.69 -6.51
CA ASN A 372 10.92 8.52 -5.25
C ASN A 372 10.99 7.02 -4.88
N ASP A 373 11.13 6.17 -5.89
CA ASP A 373 11.04 4.70 -5.87
C ASP A 373 11.82 4.04 -4.74
N SER A 374 13.03 4.53 -4.48
CA SER A 374 13.96 4.00 -3.50
C SER A 374 13.41 4.05 -2.06
N PHE A 375 12.59 5.05 -1.69
CA PHE A 375 11.93 5.08 -0.38
C PHE A 375 10.91 3.96 -0.20
N TYR A 376 10.30 3.50 -1.29
CA TYR A 376 9.28 2.45 -1.29
C TYR A 376 9.86 1.05 -1.53
N GLY A 377 11.19 0.92 -1.52
CA GLY A 377 11.88 -0.35 -1.79
C GLY A 377 11.79 -0.80 -3.25
N ILE A 378 11.50 0.12 -4.16
CA ILE A 378 11.40 -0.15 -5.60
C ILE A 378 12.74 0.16 -6.26
N THR A 379 13.23 -0.78 -7.06
CA THR A 379 14.44 -0.63 -7.89
C THR A 379 14.13 -0.56 -9.38
N ASN A 380 12.90 -0.94 -9.78
CA ASN A 380 12.43 -0.83 -11.16
C ASN A 380 11.00 -0.25 -11.24
N PRO A 381 10.86 1.06 -11.47
CA PRO A 381 9.55 1.71 -11.49
C PRO A 381 8.83 1.62 -12.84
N SER A 382 9.50 1.19 -13.92
CA SER A 382 8.98 1.36 -15.29
C SER A 382 8.87 0.08 -16.11
N GLU A 383 9.58 -0.99 -15.75
CA GLU A 383 9.53 -2.27 -16.46
C GLU A 383 8.61 -3.27 -15.76
N GLN A 384 8.23 -4.33 -16.49
CA GLN A 384 7.41 -5.42 -15.97
C GLN A 384 8.29 -6.50 -15.31
N ALA A 385 7.88 -6.98 -14.14
CA ALA A 385 8.55 -8.08 -13.43
C ALA A 385 8.40 -9.42 -14.17
N CYS A 386 7.26 -9.64 -14.83
CA CYS A 386 7.01 -10.76 -15.72
C CYS A 386 7.13 -10.31 -17.18
N HIS A 387 8.10 -10.90 -17.88
CA HIS A 387 8.38 -10.59 -19.27
C HIS A 387 7.48 -11.39 -20.21
N SER A 388 6.30 -10.83 -20.51
CA SER A 388 5.36 -11.34 -21.51
C SER A 388 5.49 -10.58 -22.84
N GLY A 389 5.10 -11.24 -23.94
CA GLY A 389 5.09 -10.64 -25.28
C GLY A 389 3.80 -9.91 -25.65
N ASP A 390 2.71 -10.13 -24.91
CA ASP A 390 1.36 -9.63 -25.19
C ASP A 390 0.77 -8.77 -24.05
N GLY A 391 1.55 -8.51 -22.98
CA GLY A 391 1.22 -7.59 -21.89
C GLY A 391 0.57 -8.24 -20.67
N LEU A 392 0.15 -9.51 -20.74
CA LEU A 392 -0.26 -10.30 -19.58
C LEU A 392 0.70 -11.48 -19.40
N CYS A 393 1.10 -11.74 -18.15
CA CYS A 393 2.00 -12.85 -17.84
C CYS A 393 1.37 -14.24 -18.13
N GLU A 394 2.05 -15.10 -18.89
CA GLU A 394 1.61 -16.46 -19.20
C GLU A 394 2.48 -17.53 -18.51
N GLN A 395 1.97 -18.75 -18.45
CA GLN A 395 2.75 -19.87 -17.91
C GLN A 395 3.97 -20.16 -18.78
N GLY A 396 5.16 -20.01 -18.19
CA GLY A 396 6.44 -20.24 -18.86
C GLY A 396 7.19 -18.95 -19.18
N ASP A 397 6.55 -17.79 -18.99
CA ASP A 397 7.22 -16.50 -19.08
C ASP A 397 8.27 -16.35 -17.98
N TYR A 398 9.30 -15.58 -18.29
CA TYR A 398 10.36 -15.27 -17.34
C TYR A 398 9.87 -14.22 -16.33
N ILE A 399 9.98 -14.55 -15.05
CA ILE A 399 9.73 -13.64 -13.93
C ILE A 399 11.09 -13.35 -13.28
N VAL A 400 11.35 -12.07 -13.02
CA VAL A 400 12.56 -11.63 -12.32
C VAL A 400 12.65 -12.25 -10.91
N PRO A 401 13.85 -12.39 -10.31
CA PRO A 401 14.00 -13.02 -9.00
C PRO A 401 13.41 -12.23 -7.83
N ASN A 402 13.23 -10.92 -8.01
CA ASN A 402 12.84 -9.92 -7.01
C ASN A 402 11.64 -9.08 -7.50
N PRO A 403 10.49 -9.70 -7.84
CA PRO A 403 9.30 -8.95 -8.32
C PRO A 403 8.79 -7.94 -7.29
N GLU A 404 9.08 -8.13 -6.02
CA GLU A 404 8.72 -7.22 -4.93
C GLU A 404 9.38 -5.84 -5.03
N GLU A 405 10.47 -5.69 -5.80
CA GLU A 405 11.17 -4.42 -6.04
C GLU A 405 10.69 -3.70 -7.32
N TYR A 406 9.61 -4.20 -7.95
CA TYR A 406 9.03 -3.64 -9.18
C TYR A 406 7.68 -3.00 -8.90
N ILE A 407 7.35 -1.93 -9.63
CA ILE A 407 5.99 -1.38 -9.59
C ILE A 407 5.01 -2.33 -10.30
N PHE A 408 5.39 -2.82 -11.48
CA PHE A 408 4.50 -3.56 -12.37
C PHE A 408 4.82 -5.05 -12.38
N PHE A 409 3.82 -5.89 -12.11
CA PHE A 409 3.95 -7.34 -12.24
C PHE A 409 3.96 -7.74 -13.71
N ASP A 410 3.04 -7.20 -14.51
CA ASP A 410 2.93 -7.41 -15.96
C ASP A 410 3.00 -6.06 -16.69
N GLY A 411 2.49 -5.98 -17.93
CA GLY A 411 2.54 -4.75 -18.72
C GLY A 411 1.67 -3.59 -18.20
N LEU A 412 0.83 -3.81 -17.18
CA LEU A 412 -0.14 -2.84 -16.69
C LEU A 412 -0.33 -2.88 -15.16
N HIS A 413 -0.37 -4.07 -14.56
CA HIS A 413 -0.89 -4.25 -13.22
C HIS A 413 0.21 -4.19 -12.15
N PRO A 414 -0.10 -3.64 -10.97
CA PRO A 414 0.87 -3.51 -9.89
C PRO A 414 1.24 -4.85 -9.25
N THR A 415 2.46 -4.93 -8.74
CA THR A 415 2.94 -6.04 -7.89
C THR A 415 2.22 -6.07 -6.54
N ALA A 416 2.35 -7.17 -5.82
CA ALA A 416 1.81 -7.32 -4.47
C ALA A 416 2.36 -6.28 -3.49
N THR A 417 3.61 -5.85 -3.68
CA THR A 417 4.22 -4.74 -2.91
C THR A 417 3.43 -3.46 -3.14
N VAL A 418 3.18 -3.08 -4.40
CA VAL A 418 2.43 -1.87 -4.71
C VAL A 418 0.95 -2.01 -4.33
N GLN A 419 0.34 -3.19 -4.42
CA GLN A 419 -1.01 -3.44 -3.92
C GLN A 419 -1.14 -3.20 -2.41
N ARG A 420 -0.08 -3.49 -1.62
CA ARG A 420 -0.02 -3.16 -0.20
C ARG A 420 0.09 -1.65 0.03
N LEU A 421 0.97 -0.96 -0.69
CA LEU A 421 1.09 0.50 -0.62
C LEU A 421 -0.21 1.21 -0.99
N ILE A 422 -0.94 0.70 -1.99
CA ILE A 422 -2.29 1.18 -2.32
C ILE A 422 -3.23 1.01 -1.14
N ALA A 423 -3.21 -0.14 -0.47
CA ALA A 423 -4.08 -0.39 0.67
C ALA A 423 -3.78 0.54 1.84
N ASP A 424 -2.51 0.71 2.19
CA ASP A 424 -2.07 1.58 3.28
C ASP A 424 -2.44 3.05 2.99
N TYR A 425 -2.16 3.51 1.77
CA TYR A 425 -2.55 4.85 1.33
C TYR A 425 -4.07 5.04 1.38
N VAL A 426 -4.86 4.10 0.84
CA VAL A 426 -6.33 4.21 0.88
C VAL A 426 -6.85 4.22 2.31
N LEU A 427 -6.32 3.40 3.21
CA LEU A 427 -6.70 3.39 4.62
C LEU A 427 -6.46 4.75 5.28
N GLU A 428 -5.29 5.36 5.05
CA GLU A 428 -5.00 6.70 5.54
C GLU A 428 -5.99 7.74 4.98
N GLN A 429 -6.35 7.65 3.70
CA GLN A 429 -7.26 8.63 3.08
C GLN A 429 -8.73 8.49 3.48
N ILE A 430 -9.15 7.33 3.98
CA ILE A 430 -10.55 7.09 4.41
C ILE A 430 -10.72 7.03 5.93
N GLY A 431 -9.62 6.98 6.68
CA GLY A 431 -9.59 7.02 8.13
C GLY A 431 -9.70 8.44 8.68
N SER A 432 -10.04 8.53 9.96
CA SER A 432 -9.90 9.78 10.71
C SER A 432 -8.47 9.88 11.22
N LEU A 433 -7.79 10.98 10.93
CA LEU A 433 -6.38 11.19 11.30
C LEU A 433 -6.14 11.02 12.80
N ASP A 434 -5.10 10.27 13.16
CA ASP A 434 -4.67 9.95 14.53
C ASP A 434 -3.14 9.98 14.55
N LEU A 435 -2.55 11.13 14.87
CA LEU A 435 -1.12 11.36 14.69
C LEU A 435 -0.26 10.47 15.59
N ASP A 436 -0.63 10.29 16.85
CA ASP A 436 0.15 9.51 17.82
C ASP A 436 -0.28 8.04 17.92
N GLY A 437 -1.33 7.65 17.19
CA GLY A 437 -1.79 6.27 17.03
C GLY A 437 -2.35 5.68 18.31
N ASP A 438 -2.89 6.52 19.21
CA ASP A 438 -3.45 6.07 20.48
C ASP A 438 -4.89 5.51 20.35
N GLY A 439 -5.48 5.62 19.16
CA GLY A 439 -6.81 5.14 18.81
C GLY A 439 -7.91 6.20 18.97
N VAL A 440 -7.55 7.46 19.25
CA VAL A 440 -8.45 8.60 19.29
C VAL A 440 -8.07 9.57 18.18
N ALA A 441 -9.02 9.89 17.30
CA ALA A 441 -8.75 10.81 16.20
C ALA A 441 -8.33 12.20 16.71
N ASP A 442 -7.41 12.86 15.99
CA ASP A 442 -6.83 14.17 16.33
C ASP A 442 -7.88 15.25 16.62
N VAL A 443 -9.06 15.15 16.01
CA VAL A 443 -10.17 16.10 16.19
C VAL A 443 -10.90 15.94 17.53
N ASP A 444 -10.81 14.76 18.13
CA ASP A 444 -11.42 14.37 19.41
C ASP A 444 -10.39 14.21 20.54
N ASP A 445 -9.11 14.22 20.20
CA ASP A 445 -7.99 14.05 21.13
C ASP A 445 -7.64 15.36 21.88
N ASN A 446 -7.55 15.26 23.21
CA ASN A 446 -7.15 16.36 24.11
C ASN A 446 -5.72 16.20 24.65
N CYS A 447 -5.07 15.08 24.38
CA CYS A 447 -3.75 14.71 24.87
C CYS A 447 -2.87 14.22 23.71
N PRO A 448 -2.55 15.10 22.75
CA PRO A 448 -1.69 14.72 21.63
C PRO A 448 -0.31 14.31 22.14
N GLU A 449 0.31 13.39 21.41
CA GLU A 449 1.62 12.80 21.72
C GLU A 449 1.61 11.91 22.96
N THR A 450 0.53 11.16 23.17
CA THR A 450 0.50 10.10 24.17
C THR A 450 1.64 9.10 23.89
N PRO A 451 2.39 8.67 24.92
CA PRO A 451 3.47 7.71 24.72
C PRO A 451 2.96 6.41 24.09
N ILE A 452 3.61 6.00 23.01
CA ILE A 452 3.28 4.79 22.24
C ILE A 452 3.10 3.58 23.16
N GLY A 453 1.96 2.92 23.04
CA GLY A 453 1.59 1.71 23.79
C GLY A 453 0.95 1.96 25.17
N ASP A 454 0.81 3.22 25.61
CA ASP A 454 -0.01 3.54 26.77
C ASP A 454 -1.50 3.33 26.47
N SER A 455 -2.28 2.93 27.48
CA SER A 455 -3.74 2.89 27.36
C SER A 455 -4.34 4.27 27.64
N VAL A 456 -5.28 4.69 26.81
CA VAL A 456 -5.93 6.01 26.89
C VAL A 456 -7.42 5.93 27.21
N ASN A 457 -7.96 7.04 27.70
CA ASN A 457 -9.40 7.24 27.76
C ASN A 457 -9.95 7.79 26.42
N HIS A 458 -11.25 8.07 26.35
CA HIS A 458 -11.90 8.56 25.13
C HIS A 458 -11.51 9.99 24.70
N PHE A 459 -10.58 10.63 25.41
CA PHE A 459 -10.00 11.94 25.10
C PHE A 459 -8.52 11.84 24.71
N GLY A 460 -8.02 10.63 24.42
CA GLY A 460 -6.59 10.33 24.17
C GLY A 460 -5.70 10.44 25.40
N CYS A 461 -6.26 10.75 26.58
CA CYS A 461 -5.43 10.94 27.77
C CYS A 461 -5.15 9.63 28.51
N ARG A 462 -3.87 9.39 28.82
CA ARG A 462 -3.36 8.23 29.58
C ARG A 462 -4.17 7.90 30.85
N LEU A 463 -4.41 6.61 31.08
CA LEU A 463 -5.12 6.04 32.24
C LEU A 463 -4.26 5.87 33.51
#